data_AF-A0A3B8V4Z7-F1
#
_entry.id   AF-A0A3B8V4Z7-F1
#
_cell.length_a   1.000
_cell.length_b   1.000
_cell.length_c   1.000
_cell.angle_alpha   90.00
_cell.angle_beta   90.00
_cell.angle_gamma   90.00
#
_symmetry.space_group_name_H-M   'P 1'
#
loop_
_entity.id
_entity.type
_entity.pdbx_description
1 polymer ?
#
loop_
_entity_poly.entity_id
_entity_poly.type
_entity_poly.pdbx_seq_one_letter_code
_entity_poly.pdbx_strand_id
1 'polypeptide(L)'
;MSDPGIARASLASHPDADLEDPRIPETIVAAAKGIAERTGVELVEIEWRSGTLAVGVRGPEITAIGLLAELRRSTDRWHRDHGGGPLWLDGSGDRDLDA
;
A
#
# COMPACT_ATOMS: atom_id res chain seq x y z
N MET A 1 -3.57 -16.98 25.09
CA MET A 1 -3.50 -16.73 23.64
C MET A 1 -2.44 -15.66 23.45
N SER A 2 -1.28 -15.99 22.88
CA SER A 2 -0.19 -15.01 22.70
C SER A 2 -0.66 -13.87 21.80
N ASP A 3 -0.21 -12.65 22.07
CA ASP A 3 -0.42 -11.51 21.17
C ASP A 3 0.16 -11.89 19.79
N PRO A 4 -0.67 -11.95 18.72
CA PRO A 4 -0.21 -12.34 17.39
C PRO A 4 0.80 -11.35 16.79
N GLY A 5 1.06 -10.22 17.45
CA GLY A 5 2.00 -9.21 17.01
C GLY A 5 1.43 -8.35 15.88
N ILE A 6 2.14 -7.25 15.61
CA ILE A 6 1.83 -6.34 14.50
C ILE A 6 2.89 -6.56 13.43
N ALA A 7 2.49 -7.12 12.29
CA ALA A 7 3.34 -7.20 11.12
C ALA A 7 3.19 -5.94 10.27
N ARG A 8 4.30 -5.51 9.65
CA ARG A 8 4.36 -4.28 8.83
C ARG A 8 4.91 -4.58 7.46
N ALA A 9 4.41 -3.86 6.47
CA ALA A 9 4.94 -3.84 5.12
C ALA A 9 4.73 -2.45 4.52
N SER A 10 5.39 -2.15 3.40
CA SER A 10 5.28 -0.83 2.75
C SER A 10 5.25 -0.89 1.22
N LEU A 11 4.73 0.19 0.62
CA LEU A 11 4.78 0.49 -0.81
C LEU A 11 5.41 1.86 -1.03
N ALA A 12 6.41 1.94 -1.91
CA ALA A 12 6.96 3.20 -2.36
C ALA A 12 6.16 3.74 -3.56
N SER A 13 5.79 5.02 -3.52
CA SER A 13 5.11 5.69 -4.62
C SER A 13 6.05 5.88 -5.81
N HIS A 14 5.47 5.86 -7.01
CA HIS A 14 6.20 6.27 -8.20
C HIS A 14 6.54 7.78 -8.12
N PRO A 15 7.68 8.26 -8.65
CA PRO A 15 8.03 9.69 -8.65
C PRO A 15 6.98 10.59 -9.32
N ASP A 16 6.27 10.05 -10.31
CA ASP A 16 5.20 10.75 -11.03
C ASP A 16 3.82 10.65 -10.35
N ALA A 17 3.73 9.97 -9.20
CA ALA A 17 2.50 9.98 -8.40
C ALA A 17 2.37 11.35 -7.73
N ASP A 18 1.41 12.16 -8.17
CA ASP A 18 1.14 13.48 -7.62
C ASP A 18 0.48 13.38 -6.23
N LEU A 19 1.27 13.06 -5.20
CA LEU A 19 0.80 12.93 -3.83
C LEU A 19 0.38 14.28 -3.20
N GLU A 20 0.61 15.41 -3.87
CA GLU A 20 0.10 16.72 -3.44
C GLU A 20 -1.40 16.88 -3.72
N ASP A 21 -1.93 16.17 -4.72
CA ASP A 21 -3.37 16.06 -4.93
C ASP A 21 -3.99 15.18 -3.83
N PRO A 22 -4.79 15.76 -2.90
CA PRO A 22 -5.31 15.02 -1.75
C PRO A 22 -6.23 13.85 -2.13
N ARG A 23 -6.81 13.86 -3.33
CA ARG A 23 -7.69 12.77 -3.81
C ARG A 23 -6.95 11.43 -3.88
N ILE A 24 -5.64 11.46 -4.16
CA ILE A 24 -4.81 10.27 -4.28
C ILE A 24 -4.60 9.60 -2.91
N PRO A 25 -3.99 10.25 -1.90
CA PRO A 25 -3.81 9.64 -0.59
C PRO A 25 -5.15 9.30 0.10
N GLU A 26 -6.20 10.12 -0.09
CA GLU A 26 -7.54 9.79 0.41
C GLU A 26 -8.08 8.49 -0.19
N THR A 27 -7.95 8.32 -1.51
CA THR A 27 -8.39 7.10 -2.20
C THR A 27 -7.57 5.89 -1.78
N ILE A 28 -6.26 6.04 -1.61
CA ILE A 28 -5.38 4.96 -1.13
C ILE A 28 -5.80 4.51 0.28
N VAL A 29 -6.03 5.45 1.20
CA VAL A 29 -6.47 5.13 2.57
C VAL A 29 -7.85 4.48 2.57
N ALA A 30 -8.80 4.98 1.77
CA ALA A 30 -10.13 4.39 1.64
C ALA A 30 -10.06 2.96 1.08
N ALA A 31 -9.24 2.74 0.05
CA ALA A 31 -9.03 1.43 -0.54
C ALA A 31 -8.39 0.45 0.47
N ALA A 32 -7.37 0.88 1.23
CA ALA A 32 -6.73 0.04 2.24
C ALA A 32 -7.72 -0.44 3.29
N LYS A 33 -8.55 0.47 3.82
CA LYS A 33 -9.62 0.14 4.77
C LYS A 33 -10.66 -0.80 4.17
N GLY A 34 -11.15 -0.51 2.96
CA GLY A 34 -12.16 -1.35 2.29
C GLY A 34 -11.65 -2.74 1.88
N ILE A 35 -10.35 -2.90 1.60
CA ILE A 35 -9.75 -4.23 1.38
C ILE A 35 -9.66 -4.97 2.71
N ALA A 36 -9.16 -4.32 3.77
CA ALA A 36 -9.04 -4.90 5.10
C ALA A 36 -10.40 -5.43 5.62
N GLU A 37 -11.44 -4.60 5.54
CA GLU A 37 -12.81 -4.97 5.95
C GLU A 37 -13.34 -6.19 5.19
N ARG A 38 -13.23 -6.21 3.85
CA ARG A 38 -13.74 -7.30 3.01
C ARG A 38 -13.00 -8.62 3.18
N THR A 39 -11.75 -8.56 3.65
CA THR A 39 -10.88 -9.73 3.81
C THR A 39 -10.76 -10.20 5.25
N GLY A 40 -11.35 -9.47 6.21
CA GLY A 40 -11.20 -9.76 7.64
C GLY A 40 -9.81 -9.48 8.18
N VAL A 41 -9.00 -8.68 7.47
CA VAL A 41 -7.68 -8.26 7.94
C VAL A 41 -7.84 -7.13 8.95
N GLU A 42 -7.25 -7.31 10.13
CA GLU A 42 -7.24 -6.25 11.14
C GLU A 42 -6.10 -5.26 10.86
N LEU A 43 -6.42 -4.18 10.14
CA LEU A 43 -5.54 -3.06 9.86
C LEU A 43 -5.46 -2.14 11.09
N VAL A 44 -4.29 -2.06 11.72
CA VAL A 44 -4.06 -1.31 12.97
C VAL A 44 -3.29 -0.01 12.76
N GLU A 45 -2.57 0.12 11.66
CA GLU A 45 -1.73 1.29 11.37
C GLU A 45 -1.72 1.57 9.86
N ILE A 46 -1.81 2.84 9.49
CA ILE A 46 -1.54 3.36 8.14
C ILE A 46 -0.74 4.64 8.31
N GLU A 47 0.43 4.72 7.70
CA GLU A 47 1.32 5.88 7.82
C GLU A 47 1.96 6.23 6.48
N TRP A 48 2.06 7.53 6.19
CA TRP A 48 2.85 8.05 5.08
C TRP A 48 4.19 8.60 5.59
N ARG A 49 5.30 8.18 4.95
CA ARG A 49 6.63 8.75 5.19
C ARG A 49 7.39 8.87 3.88
N SER A 50 7.72 10.09 3.48
CA SER A 50 8.59 10.37 2.32
C SER A 50 8.20 9.61 1.04
N GLY A 51 6.92 9.66 0.65
CA GLY A 51 6.39 8.92 -0.51
C GLY A 51 6.20 7.42 -0.31
N THR A 52 6.44 6.91 0.89
CA THR A 52 6.19 5.51 1.23
C THR A 52 4.93 5.39 2.08
N LEU A 53 4.01 4.51 1.68
CA LEU A 53 2.88 4.08 2.50
C LEU A 53 3.29 2.84 3.30
N ALA A 54 3.24 2.91 4.62
CA ALA A 54 3.39 1.77 5.51
C ALA A 54 2.03 1.35 6.08
N VAL A 55 1.81 0.04 6.19
CA VAL A 55 0.63 -0.52 6.85
C VAL A 55 1.07 -1.48 7.95
N GLY A 56 0.34 -1.47 9.06
CA GLY A 56 0.48 -2.45 10.14
C GLY A 56 -0.80 -3.27 10.27
N VAL A 57 -0.67 -4.60 10.30
CA VAL A 57 -1.80 -5.52 10.49
C VAL A 57 -1.55 -6.40 11.70
N ARG A 58 -2.62 -6.79 12.41
CA ARG A 58 -2.51 -7.81 13.44
C ARG A 58 -2.45 -9.19 12.81
N GLY A 59 -1.39 -9.95 13.10
CA GLY A 59 -1.18 -11.29 12.54
C GLY A 59 0.13 -11.42 11.75
N PRO A 60 0.23 -12.42 10.85
CA PRO A 60 1.48 -12.76 10.18
C PRO A 60 1.83 -11.76 9.07
N GLU A 61 3.11 -11.63 8.77
CA GLU A 61 3.66 -10.73 7.73
C GLU A 61 3.05 -10.95 6.36
N ILE A 62 2.76 -12.20 6.00
CA ILE A 62 2.10 -12.52 4.72
C ILE A 62 0.75 -11.83 4.55
N THR A 63 0.04 -11.54 5.65
CA THR A 63 -1.22 -10.79 5.63
C THR A 63 -0.98 -9.32 5.27
N ALA A 64 0.08 -8.69 5.79
CA ALA A 64 0.44 -7.32 5.44
C ALA A 64 0.85 -7.22 3.96
N ILE A 65 1.66 -8.17 3.49
CA ILE A 65 2.09 -8.27 2.09
C ILE A 65 0.88 -8.46 1.16
N GLY A 66 -0.03 -9.37 1.53
CA GLY A 66 -1.26 -9.62 0.77
C GLY A 66 -2.14 -8.37 0.66
N LEU A 67 -2.34 -7.65 1.78
CA LEU A 67 -3.06 -6.39 1.80
C LEU A 67 -2.45 -5.37 0.84
N LEU A 68 -1.13 -5.17 0.88
CA LEU A 68 -0.44 -4.23 -0.01
C LEU A 68 -0.45 -4.65 -1.46
N ALA A 69 -0.35 -5.95 -1.75
CA ALA A 69 -0.42 -6.45 -3.11
C ALA A 69 -1.78 -6.13 -3.76
N GLU A 70 -2.87 -6.29 -3.01
CA GLU A 70 -4.21 -5.90 -3.48
C GLU A 70 -4.38 -4.39 -3.53
N LEU A 71 -3.90 -3.66 -2.53
CA LEU A 71 -3.96 -2.20 -2.49
C LEU A 71 -3.28 -1.62 -3.72
N ARG A 72 -2.06 -2.09 -4.01
CA ARG A 72 -1.28 -1.73 -5.19
C ARG A 72 -2.10 -1.94 -6.46
N ARG A 73 -2.58 -3.16 -6.69
CA ARG A 73 -3.36 -3.51 -7.90
C ARG A 73 -4.59 -2.63 -8.07
N SER A 74 -5.35 -2.44 -7.00
CA SER A 74 -6.61 -1.70 -7.03
C SER A 74 -6.38 -0.21 -7.28
N THR A 75 -5.40 0.39 -6.62
CA THR A 75 -5.14 1.83 -6.71
C THR A 75 -4.34 2.21 -7.95
N ASP A 76 -3.42 1.36 -8.42
CA ASP A 76 -2.78 1.53 -9.73
C ASP A 76 -3.82 1.50 -10.86
N ARG A 77 -4.79 0.59 -10.79
CA ARG A 77 -5.88 0.53 -11.78
C ARG A 77 -6.73 1.80 -11.72
N TRP A 78 -7.21 2.15 -10.52
CA TRP A 78 -8.00 3.35 -10.32
C TRP A 78 -7.28 4.60 -10.85
N HIS A 79 -6.00 4.79 -10.52
CA HIS A 79 -5.25 5.97 -10.91
C HIS A 79 -5.15 6.08 -12.45
N ARG A 80 -4.87 4.98 -13.14
CA ARG A 80 -4.90 4.93 -14.62
C ARG A 80 -6.27 5.24 -15.21
N ASP A 81 -7.33 4.69 -14.63
CA ASP A 81 -8.71 4.93 -15.09
C ASP A 81 -9.12 6.41 -14.90
N HIS A 82 -8.42 7.14 -14.03
CA HIS A 82 -8.65 8.57 -13.74
C HIS A 82 -7.60 9.49 -14.39
N GLY A 83 -6.89 9.01 -15.40
CA GLY A 83 -5.94 9.79 -16.20
C GLY A 83 -4.54 9.92 -15.63
N GLY A 84 -4.25 9.24 -14.52
CA GLY A 84 -2.93 9.14 -13.91
C GLY A 84 -2.04 8.05 -14.52
N GLY A 85 -0.78 8.02 -14.10
CA GLY A 85 0.21 6.99 -14.46
C GLY A 85 0.31 5.84 -13.44
N PRO A 86 1.44 5.12 -13.39
CA PRO A 86 1.76 4.24 -12.27
C PRO A 86 1.71 5.00 -10.94
N LEU A 87 1.06 4.42 -9.92
CA LEU A 87 1.00 5.01 -8.59
C LEU A 87 2.15 4.49 -7.71
N TRP A 88 2.55 3.24 -7.91
CA TRP A 88 3.57 2.56 -7.09
C TRP A 88 4.77 2.12 -7.91
N LEU A 89 5.96 2.15 -7.30
CA LEU A 89 7.17 1.54 -7.87
C LEU A 89 6.96 0.04 -8.05
N ASP A 90 7.41 -0.51 -9.18
CA ASP A 90 7.49 -1.94 -9.38
C ASP A 90 8.57 -2.57 -8.49
N GLY A 91 8.28 -3.77 -7.97
CA GLY A 91 9.25 -4.54 -7.19
C GLY A 91 10.46 -4.99 -8.02
N SER A 92 10.51 -4.63 -9.31
CA SER A 92 11.66 -4.78 -10.18
C SER A 92 12.80 -3.82 -9.82
N GLY A 93 12.49 -2.64 -9.27
CA GLY A 93 13.46 -1.57 -9.01
C GLY A 93 14.48 -1.86 -7.90
N ASP A 94 14.31 -2.95 -7.15
CA ASP A 94 15.23 -3.38 -6.09
C ASP A 94 16.37 -4.28 -6.62
N ARG A 95 16.34 -4.68 -7.91
CA ARG A 95 17.33 -5.59 -8.50
C ARG A 95 18.44 -4.92 -9.31
N ASP A 96 18.36 -3.61 -9.55
CA ASP A 96 19.30 -2.89 -10.41
C ASP A 96 20.31 -2.01 -9.63
N LEU A 97 20.35 -2.11 -8.29
CA LEU A 97 21.35 -1.41 -7.46
C LEU A 97 22.59 -2.25 -7.12
N ASP A 98 22.67 -3.49 -7.62
CA ASP A 98 23.80 -4.42 -7.42
C ASP A 98 24.52 -4.80 -8.73
N ALA A 99 24.43 -3.99 -9.79
CA ALA A 99 25.11 -4.20 -11.08
C ALA A 99 26.28 -3.24 -11.32
#